data_AF-A0A1V6CS84-F1
#
_entry.id   AF-A0A1V6CS84-F1
#
_cell.length_a   1.000
_cell.length_b   1.000
_cell.length_c   1.000
_cell.angle_alpha   90.00
_cell.angle_beta   90.00
_cell.angle_gamma   90.00
#
_symmetry.space_group_name_H-M   'P 1'
#
loop_
_entity.id
_entity.type
_entity.pdbx_description
1 polymer ?
#
loop_
_entity_poly.entity_id
_entity_poly.type
_entity_poly.pdbx_seq_one_letter_code
_entity_poly.pdbx_strand_id
1 'polypeptide(L)'
;MAKAVGKEARDPSGGLYNESDGDHWDRDFHWWPQAEAVVGFYNAWQLTGKKRFRKWSLKAWKFIQKYQKDLKNGDWYWLITPELDVRPMDKVSTWKCPYHNGRMCLEMMHRLSRG
;
A
#
# COMPACT_ATOMS: atom_id res chain seq x y z
N MET A 1 -4.72 1.82 15.87
CA MET A 1 -3.95 1.41 14.69
C MET A 1 -4.47 2.01 13.37
N ALA A 2 -5.47 1.46 12.67
CA ALA A 2 -5.89 1.95 11.33
C ALA A 2 -6.28 3.45 11.25
N LYS A 3 -6.86 4.02 12.32
CA LYS A 3 -7.20 5.46 12.36
C LYS A 3 -5.97 6.36 12.47
N ALA A 4 -4.94 5.95 13.19
CA ALA A 4 -3.69 6.70 13.36
C ALA A 4 -2.88 6.66 12.05
N VAL A 5 -2.68 5.45 11.51
CA VAL A 5 -2.03 5.23 10.20
C VAL A 5 -2.68 6.06 9.08
N GLY A 6 -4.01 6.06 8.99
CA GLY A 6 -4.72 6.83 7.96
C GLY A 6 -4.72 8.36 8.14
N LYS A 7 -4.28 8.86 9.30
CA LYS A 7 -4.16 10.29 9.59
C LYS A 7 -2.73 10.80 9.49
N GLU A 8 -1.77 10.03 9.99
CA GLU A 8 -0.40 10.49 10.28
C GLU A 8 0.64 9.92 9.30
N ALA A 9 0.42 8.72 8.75
CA ALA A 9 1.39 8.05 7.89
C ALA A 9 1.05 8.09 6.39
N ARG A 10 0.01 8.84 5.99
CA ARG A 10 -0.47 8.87 4.61
C ARG A 10 -0.11 10.16 3.90
N ASP A 11 0.59 10.02 2.79
CA ASP A 11 0.89 11.09 1.86
C ASP A 11 -0.37 11.58 1.09
N PRO A 12 -0.44 12.87 0.69
CA PRO A 12 -1.54 13.38 -0.12
C PRO A 12 -1.83 12.59 -1.40
N SER A 13 -0.79 12.01 -2.03
CA SER A 13 -0.88 11.14 -3.21
C SER A 13 -1.64 9.83 -2.95
N GLY A 14 -1.79 9.45 -1.69
CA GLY A 14 -2.45 8.22 -1.27
C GLY A 14 -1.50 7.08 -0.88
N GLY A 15 -0.19 7.27 -1.02
CA GLY A 15 0.84 6.36 -0.50
C GLY A 15 0.93 6.39 1.03
N LEU A 16 1.44 5.31 1.60
CA LEU A 16 1.73 5.17 3.02
C LEU A 16 3.24 5.19 3.24
N TYR A 17 3.74 6.10 4.07
CA TYR A 17 5.14 6.12 4.49
C TYR A 17 5.49 4.80 5.17
N ASN A 18 6.71 4.32 4.96
CA ASN A 18 7.14 2.99 5.40
C ASN A 18 7.10 2.88 6.93
N GLU A 19 7.84 3.73 7.64
CA GLU A 19 8.01 3.63 9.09
C GLU A 19 8.22 5.00 9.75
N SER A 20 7.85 5.08 11.03
CA SER A 20 8.21 6.19 11.92
C SER A 20 8.59 5.62 13.27
N ASP A 21 9.78 5.97 13.75
CA ASP A 21 10.25 5.68 15.10
C ASP A 21 10.63 6.99 15.79
N GLY A 22 9.66 7.58 16.51
CA GLY A 22 9.82 8.87 17.18
C GLY A 22 10.25 9.98 16.22
N ASP A 23 11.51 10.38 16.33
CA ASP A 23 12.10 11.48 15.56
C ASP A 23 12.55 11.06 14.15
N HIS A 24 12.62 9.77 13.85
CA HIS A 24 13.02 9.27 12.54
C HIS A 24 11.80 8.87 11.69
N TRP A 25 11.79 9.33 10.44
CA TRP A 25 10.78 9.00 9.45
C TRP A 25 11.42 8.41 8.21
N ASP A 26 11.04 7.18 7.89
CA ASP A 26 11.23 6.62 6.56
C ASP A 26 10.00 6.93 5.71
N ARG A 27 10.16 7.92 4.84
CA ARG A 27 9.11 8.42 3.96
C ARG A 27 9.09 7.72 2.60
N ASP A 28 9.96 6.74 2.36
CA ASP A 28 9.86 5.93 1.17
C ASP A 28 8.54 5.13 1.20
N PHE A 29 7.93 4.98 0.04
CA PHE A 29 6.73 4.17 -0.14
C PHE A 29 7.15 2.75 -0.52
N HIS A 30 7.42 1.92 0.48
CA HIS A 30 7.73 0.51 0.25
C HIS A 30 6.52 -0.22 -0.33
N TRP A 31 6.76 -1.26 -1.13
CA TRP A 31 5.70 -2.00 -1.83
C TRP A 31 4.72 -2.71 -0.90
N TRP A 32 5.22 -3.31 0.19
CA TRP A 32 4.43 -4.14 1.08
C TRP A 32 3.46 -3.33 1.97
N PRO A 33 3.82 -2.17 2.58
CA PRO A 33 2.86 -1.38 3.34
C PRO A 33 1.72 -0.85 2.47
N GLN A 34 1.95 -0.59 1.18
CA GLN A 34 0.87 -0.21 0.27
C GLN A 34 -0.15 -1.35 0.12
N ALA A 35 0.33 -2.59 -0.08
CA ALA A 35 -0.53 -3.76 -0.18
C ALA A 35 -1.32 -3.99 1.12
N GLU A 36 -0.65 -3.91 2.27
CA GLU A 36 -1.31 -4.04 3.58
C GLU A 36 -2.33 -2.92 3.83
N ALA A 37 -2.05 -1.69 3.39
CA ALA A 37 -2.98 -0.57 3.50
C ALA A 37 -4.29 -0.81 2.75
N VAL A 38 -4.24 -1.41 1.54
CA VAL A 38 -5.44 -1.75 0.77
C VAL A 38 -6.34 -2.69 1.57
N VAL A 39 -5.79 -3.81 2.05
CA VAL A 39 -6.54 -4.84 2.78
C VAL A 39 -6.98 -4.33 4.15
N GLY A 40 -6.07 -3.72 4.91
CA GLY A 40 -6.32 -3.24 6.27
C GLY A 40 -7.40 -2.17 6.33
N PHE A 41 -7.37 -1.19 5.43
CA PHE A 41 -8.42 -0.18 5.36
C PHE A 41 -9.75 -0.76 4.85
N TYR A 42 -9.72 -1.71 3.91
CA TYR A 42 -10.98 -2.34 3.47
C TYR A 42 -11.62 -3.15 4.59
N ASN A 43 -10.82 -3.93 5.33
CA ASN A 43 -11.28 -4.68 6.48
C ASN A 43 -11.86 -3.76 7.58
N ALA A 44 -11.18 -2.64 7.87
CA ALA A 44 -11.68 -1.64 8.81
C ALA A 44 -13.02 -1.03 8.37
N TRP A 45 -13.25 -0.87 7.06
CA TRP A 45 -14.55 -0.47 6.54
C TRP A 45 -15.60 -1.55 6.76
N GLN A 46 -15.32 -2.81 6.45
CA GLN A 46 -16.27 -3.93 6.64
C GLN A 46 -16.68 -4.06 8.12
N LEU A 47 -15.74 -3.89 9.06
CA LEU A 47 -16.01 -3.99 10.49
C LEU A 47 -16.78 -2.80 11.07
N THR A 48 -16.66 -1.61 10.48
CA THR A 48 -17.15 -0.36 11.11
C THR A 48 -18.19 0.40 10.31
N GLY A 49 -18.40 0.06 9.03
CA GLY A 49 -19.23 0.82 8.08
C GLY A 49 -18.70 2.21 7.73
N LYS A 50 -17.60 2.68 8.32
CA LYS A 50 -17.13 4.07 8.17
C LYS A 50 -16.53 4.29 6.77
N LYS A 51 -17.26 5.03 5.91
CA LYS A 51 -16.90 5.32 4.50
C LYS A 51 -15.46 5.82 4.30
N ARG A 52 -14.87 6.51 5.28
CA ARG A 52 -13.47 6.98 5.22
C ARG A 52 -12.47 5.85 4.97
N PHE A 53 -12.67 4.68 5.58
CA PHE A 53 -11.72 3.57 5.46
C PHE A 53 -11.78 2.98 4.05
N ARG A 54 -12.96 2.82 3.46
CA ARG A 54 -13.11 2.42 2.05
C ARG A 54 -12.43 3.41 1.10
N LYS A 55 -12.59 4.73 1.36
CA LYS A 55 -11.91 5.78 0.59
C LYS A 55 -10.38 5.67 0.69
N TRP A 56 -9.85 5.32 1.86
CA TRP A 56 -8.41 5.17 2.07
C TRP A 56 -7.87 3.90 1.41
N SER A 57 -8.57 2.77 1.50
CA SER A 57 -8.25 1.55 0.75
C SER A 57 -8.17 1.82 -0.75
N LEU A 58 -9.16 2.50 -1.32
CA LEU A 58 -9.18 2.87 -2.74
C LEU A 58 -8.02 3.80 -3.12
N LYS A 59 -7.62 4.72 -2.25
CA LYS A 59 -6.47 5.60 -2.50
C LYS A 59 -5.15 4.82 -2.54
N ALA A 60 -4.93 3.91 -1.59
CA ALA A 60 -3.75 3.04 -1.59
C ALA A 60 -3.70 2.19 -2.87
N TRP A 61 -4.84 1.64 -3.29
CA TRP A 61 -4.91 0.88 -4.55
C TRP A 61 -4.57 1.74 -5.77
N LYS A 62 -5.11 2.96 -5.86
CA LYS A 62 -4.77 3.90 -6.94
C LYS A 62 -3.29 4.29 -6.94
N PHE A 63 -2.68 4.44 -5.76
CA PHE A 63 -1.25 4.72 -5.65
C PHE A 63 -0.42 3.57 -6.21
N ILE A 64 -0.73 2.33 -5.82
CA ILE A 64 -0.08 1.12 -6.35
C ILE A 64 -0.17 1.06 -7.88
N GLN A 65 -1.37 1.26 -8.42
CA GLN A 65 -1.60 1.21 -9.86
C GLN A 65 -0.82 2.28 -10.63
N LYS A 66 -0.66 3.47 -10.04
CA LYS A 66 -0.04 4.61 -10.70
C LYS A 66 1.48 4.62 -10.58
N TYR A 67 2.02 4.27 -9.41
CA TYR A 67 3.44 4.46 -9.09
C TYR A 67 4.17 3.13 -8.85
N GLN A 68 3.57 2.20 -8.09
CA GLN A 68 4.29 1.00 -7.64
C GLN A 68 4.38 -0.10 -8.70
N LYS A 69 3.35 -0.26 -9.53
CA LYS A 69 3.27 -1.34 -10.52
C LYS A 69 4.19 -1.05 -11.72
N ASP A 70 5.09 -1.96 -12.05
CA ASP A 70 5.87 -1.88 -13.29
C ASP A 70 5.04 -2.47 -14.45
N LEU A 71 4.53 -1.58 -15.30
CA LEU A 71 3.76 -1.96 -16.50
C LEU A 71 4.63 -2.45 -17.65
N LYS A 72 5.94 -2.16 -17.64
CA LYS A 72 6.87 -2.55 -18.70
C LYS A 72 7.41 -3.95 -18.49
N ASN A 73 7.85 -4.27 -17.26
CA ASN A 73 8.53 -5.54 -16.97
C ASN A 73 7.78 -6.43 -15.96
N GLY A 74 6.55 -6.07 -15.57
CA GLY A 74 5.74 -6.84 -14.62
C GLY A 74 6.18 -6.73 -13.16
N ASP A 75 5.40 -7.28 -12.24
CA ASP A 75 5.57 -7.14 -10.78
C ASP A 75 5.60 -5.66 -10.32
N TRP A 76 5.93 -5.41 -9.06
CA TRP A 76 5.98 -4.10 -8.43
C TRP A 76 7.42 -3.70 -8.14
N TYR A 77 7.70 -2.40 -8.28
CA TYR A 77 8.94 -1.79 -7.79
C TYR A 77 9.05 -1.99 -6.28
N TRP A 78 10.27 -1.99 -5.75
CA TRP A 78 10.49 -2.19 -4.33
C TRP A 78 9.99 -1.02 -3.49
N LEU A 79 10.33 0.20 -3.88
CA LEU A 79 9.91 1.42 -3.23
C LEU A 79 9.80 2.56 -4.24
N ILE A 80 8.99 3.56 -3.87
CA ILE A 80 8.87 4.85 -4.54
C ILE A 80 9.36 5.90 -3.55
N THR A 81 10.18 6.85 -3.98
CA THR A 81 10.69 7.92 -3.10
C THR A 81 9.57 8.93 -2.76
N PRO A 82 9.77 9.83 -1.79
CA PRO A 82 8.83 10.91 -1.49
C PRO A 82 8.54 11.81 -2.68
N GLU A 83 9.50 11.97 -3.59
CA GLU A 83 9.39 12.75 -4.84
C GLU A 83 8.61 12.02 -5.94
N LEU A 84 8.14 10.79 -5.65
CA LEU A 84 7.38 9.92 -6.55
C LEU A 84 8.21 9.28 -7.67
N ASP A 85 9.53 9.14 -7.45
CA ASP A 85 10.43 8.46 -8.36
C ASP A 85 10.66 7.00 -7.96
N VAL A 86 10.92 6.15 -8.95
CA VAL A 86 11.26 4.74 -8.73
C VAL A 86 12.72 4.64 -8.33
N ARG A 87 13.00 4.00 -7.19
CA ARG A 87 14.37 3.63 -6.85
C ARG A 87 14.76 2.35 -7.61
N PRO A 88 15.86 2.37 -8.39
CA PRO A 88 16.28 1.19 -9.16
C PRO A 88 16.81 0.12 -8.21
N MET A 89 16.04 -0.95 -8.04
CA MET A 89 16.40 -2.11 -7.21
C MET A 89 15.81 -3.39 -7.80
N ASP A 90 16.42 -4.52 -7.45
CA ASP A 90 15.94 -5.84 -7.87
C ASP A 90 14.54 -6.11 -7.34
N LYS A 91 13.66 -6.67 -8.17
CA LYS A 91 12.27 -6.96 -7.80
C LYS A 91 12.14 -8.22 -6.96
N VAL A 92 13.17 -9.05 -6.90
CA VAL A 92 13.20 -10.26 -6.10
C VAL A 92 14.50 -10.28 -5.32
N SER A 93 14.42 -10.53 -4.03
CA SER A 93 15.57 -10.75 -3.16
C SER A 93 15.14 -11.60 -1.96
N THR A 94 16.03 -11.77 -0.99
CA THR A 94 15.71 -12.41 0.28
C THR A 94 14.58 -11.73 1.06
N TRP A 95 14.30 -10.44 0.78
CA TRP A 95 13.27 -9.66 1.47
C TRP A 95 12.08 -9.26 0.58
N LYS A 96 12.11 -9.59 -0.72
CA LYS A 96 10.97 -9.38 -1.62
C LYS A 96 10.76 -10.58 -2.51
N CYS A 97 9.54 -11.07 -2.47
CA CYS A 97 8.98 -12.00 -3.42
C CYS A 97 7.55 -11.53 -3.73
N PRO A 98 6.86 -12.06 -4.76
CA PRO A 98 5.52 -11.63 -5.12
C PRO A 98 4.43 -12.15 -4.15
N TYR A 99 4.70 -12.09 -2.85
CA TYR A 99 3.80 -12.53 -1.78
C TYR A 99 2.77 -11.44 -1.42
N HIS A 100 3.19 -10.27 -0.92
CA HIS A 100 2.23 -9.27 -0.41
C HIS A 100 1.31 -8.73 -1.50
N ASN A 101 1.81 -8.49 -2.71
CA ASN A 101 1.01 -8.07 -3.86
C ASN A 101 0.04 -9.18 -4.31
N GLY A 102 0.52 -10.43 -4.43
CA GLY A 102 -0.32 -11.57 -4.77
C GLY A 102 -1.44 -11.83 -3.74
N ARG A 103 -1.07 -11.91 -2.46
CA ARG A 103 -1.99 -12.09 -1.34
C ARG A 103 -3.02 -10.96 -1.27
N MET A 104 -2.59 -9.71 -1.42
CA MET A 104 -3.51 -8.57 -1.44
C MET A 104 -4.54 -8.70 -2.58
N CYS A 105 -4.11 -9.05 -3.79
CA CYS A 105 -5.04 -9.23 -4.92
C CYS A 105 -6.07 -10.32 -4.63
N LEU A 106 -5.62 -11.51 -4.18
CA LEU A 106 -6.50 -12.63 -3.86
C LEU A 106 -7.49 -12.27 -2.74
N GLU A 107 -7.00 -11.64 -1.68
CA GLU A 107 -7.80 -11.23 -0.54
C GLU A 107 -8.86 -10.19 -0.93
N MET A 108 -8.50 -9.22 -1.77
CA MET A 108 -9.46 -8.22 -2.25
C MET A 108 -10.49 -8.82 -3.20
N MET A 109 -10.10 -9.73 -4.11
CA MET A 109 -11.06 -10.45 -4.96
C MET A 109 -12.09 -11.21 -4.11
N HIS A 110 -11.64 -11.92 -3.08
CA HIS A 110 -12.50 -12.65 -2.15
C HIS A 110 -13.45 -11.73 -1.36
N ARG A 111 -12.95 -10.58 -0.91
CA ARG A 111 -13.77 -9.60 -0.16
C ARG A 111 -14.77 -8.87 -1.03
N LEU A 112 -14.45 -8.67 -2.30
CA LEU A 112 -15.31 -7.98 -3.27
C LEU A 112 -16.37 -8.91 -3.88
N SER A 113 -16.10 -10.21 -3.99
CA SER A 113 -17.08 -11.20 -4.49
C SER A 113 -18.18 -11.54 -3.49
N ARG A 114 -18.01 -11.17 -2.22
CA ARG A 114 -18.99 -11.36 -1.14
C ARG A 114 -19.88 -10.13 -0.89
N GLY A 115 -19.81 -9.12 -1.75
CA GLY A 115 -20.52 -7.85 -1.65
C GLY A 115 -21.71 -7.74 -2.57
#